data_AF-A0A660W108-F1
#
_entry.id   AF-A0A660W108-F1
#
_cell.length_a   1.000
_cell.length_b   1.000
_cell.length_c   1.000
_cell.angle_alpha   90.00
_cell.angle_beta   90.00
_cell.angle_gamma   90.00
#
_symmetry.space_group_name_H-M   'P 1'
#
loop_
_entity.id
_entity.type
_entity.pdbx_description
1 polymer ?
#
loop_
_entity_poly.entity_id
_entity_poly.type
_entity_poly.pdbx_seq_one_letter_code
_entity_poly.pdbx_strand_id
1 'polypeptide(L)'
;MYKIGKGPSSSHSMAPAGAAQLFVAGLSSKPSHIRVILYGSLAATGKGHLTDEAITEAVGATDVDIQWQADKTLPKHPNAMDFIAFDKQNKIIKKWRCYRFGGDT
;
A
#
# COMPACT_ATOMS: atom_id res chain seq x y z
N MET A 1 1.03 26.92 -12.21
CA MET A 1 1.40 26.46 -10.86
C MET A 1 2.18 25.15 -11.00
N TYR A 2 3.51 25.23 -11.01
CA TYR A 2 4.39 24.06 -11.12
C TYR A 2 4.72 23.55 -9.71
N LYS A 3 4.22 22.37 -9.32
CA LYS A 3 4.63 21.68 -8.09
C LYS A 3 6.01 21.05 -8.34
N ILE A 4 7.03 21.69 -7.81
CA ILE A 4 8.38 21.14 -7.70
C ILE A 4 8.33 19.98 -6.68
N GLY A 5 8.47 18.76 -7.18
CA GLY A 5 8.61 17.54 -6.37
C GLY A 5 9.42 16.51 -7.15
N LYS A 6 10.66 16.32 -6.72
CA LYS A 6 11.68 15.43 -7.29
C LYS A 6 11.33 13.95 -7.07
N GLY A 7 11.69 13.07 -8.02
CA GLY A 7 11.79 11.60 -7.83
C GLY A 7 10.67 10.77 -8.51
N PRO A 8 10.96 9.54 -9.01
CA PRO A 8 10.14 8.86 -10.00
C PRO A 8 8.76 8.49 -9.44
N SER A 9 7.69 8.94 -10.13
CA SER A 9 6.30 8.49 -9.96
C SER A 9 5.66 8.64 -8.57
N SER A 10 5.25 9.86 -8.24
CA SER A 10 4.43 10.22 -7.06
C SER A 10 3.23 9.30 -6.76
N SER A 11 2.61 8.71 -7.78
CA SER A 11 1.47 7.79 -7.63
C SER A 11 1.85 6.39 -7.14
N HIS A 12 3.10 5.96 -7.36
CA HIS A 12 3.57 4.61 -7.08
C HIS A 12 4.46 4.54 -5.82
N SER A 13 4.93 5.68 -5.31
CA SER A 13 5.72 5.73 -4.07
C SER A 13 4.99 6.48 -2.96
N MET A 14 4.59 7.75 -3.17
CA MET A 14 4.01 8.56 -2.09
C MET A 14 2.60 8.11 -1.70
N ALA A 15 1.75 7.76 -2.67
CA ALA A 15 0.39 7.37 -2.37
C ALA A 15 0.30 6.00 -1.65
N PRO A 16 1.08 4.96 -2.05
CA PRO A 16 1.17 3.72 -1.29
C PRO A 16 1.80 3.88 0.09
N ALA A 17 2.88 4.67 0.21
CA ALA A 17 3.52 4.98 1.49
C ALA A 17 2.55 5.71 2.45
N GLY A 18 1.84 6.73 1.95
CA GLY A 18 0.84 7.46 2.74
C GLY A 18 -0.32 6.56 3.20
N ALA A 19 -0.80 5.66 2.33
CA ALA A 19 -1.80 4.67 2.72
C ALA A 19 -1.29 3.71 3.81
N ALA A 20 -0.02 3.28 3.71
CA ALA A 20 0.60 2.42 4.73
C ALA A 20 0.72 3.14 6.08
N GLN A 21 1.14 4.41 6.09
CA GLN A 21 1.20 5.22 7.31
C GLN A 21 -0.18 5.41 7.95
N LEU A 22 -1.20 5.74 7.15
CA LEU A 22 -2.58 5.88 7.64
C LEU A 22 -3.12 4.58 8.24
N PHE A 23 -2.77 3.44 7.62
CA PHE A 23 -3.15 2.14 8.12
C PHE A 23 -2.53 1.87 9.50
N VAL A 24 -1.21 2.03 9.63
CA VAL A 24 -0.46 1.79 10.86
C VAL A 24 -0.87 2.76 11.97
N ALA A 25 -1.06 4.04 11.64
CA ALA A 25 -1.53 5.06 12.59
C ALA A 25 -2.91 4.72 13.18
N GLY A 26 -3.73 3.97 12.45
CA GLY A 26 -5.03 3.50 12.91
C GLY A 26 -5.02 2.16 13.65
N LEU A 27 -3.86 1.56 13.95
CA LEU A 27 -3.76 0.31 14.70
C LEU A 27 -3.69 0.60 16.21
N SER A 28 -4.48 -0.11 17.00
CA SER A 28 -4.46 0.01 18.47
C SER A 28 -3.29 -0.74 19.13
N SER A 29 -2.63 -1.62 18.40
CA SER A 29 -1.48 -2.42 18.86
C SER A 29 -0.48 -2.61 17.73
N LYS A 30 0.78 -2.87 18.09
CA LYS A 30 1.84 -3.16 17.12
C LYS A 30 1.57 -4.54 16.47
N PRO A 31 1.37 -4.61 15.15
CA PRO A 31 1.17 -5.89 14.46
C PRO A 31 2.47 -6.69 14.43
N SER A 32 2.36 -8.01 14.36
CA SER A 32 3.51 -8.90 14.13
C SER A 32 4.01 -8.79 12.70
N HIS A 33 3.10 -8.70 11.73
CA HIS A 33 3.38 -8.47 10.33
C HIS A 33 2.17 -7.84 9.64
N ILE A 34 2.39 -7.20 8.50
CA ILE A 34 1.36 -6.56 7.68
C ILE A 34 1.42 -7.18 6.29
N ARG A 35 0.28 -7.61 5.75
CA ARG A 35 0.17 -7.98 4.35
C ARG A 35 -0.41 -6.82 3.55
N VAL A 36 0.24 -6.47 2.46
CA VAL A 36 -0.25 -5.49 1.50
C VAL A 36 -0.50 -6.18 0.17
N ILE A 37 -1.73 -6.11 -0.33
CA ILE A 37 -2.09 -6.69 -1.63
C ILE A 37 -2.34 -5.56 -2.60
N LEU A 38 -1.54 -5.50 -3.66
CA LEU A 38 -1.65 -4.56 -4.76
C LEU A 38 -2.44 -5.24 -5.88
N TYR A 39 -3.36 -4.51 -6.52
CA TYR A 39 -4.20 -5.04 -7.61
C TYR A 39 -4.04 -4.25 -8.91
N GLY A 40 -4.31 -4.92 -10.03
CA GLY A 40 -4.41 -4.31 -11.36
C GLY A 40 -3.13 -3.64 -11.84
N SER A 41 -3.23 -2.43 -12.44
CA SER A 41 -2.08 -1.77 -13.06
C SER A 41 -1.02 -1.40 -12.03
N LEU A 42 -1.42 -1.03 -10.82
CA LEU A 42 -0.50 -0.75 -9.70
C LEU A 42 0.35 -1.98 -9.34
N ALA A 43 -0.23 -3.17 -9.41
CA ALA A 43 0.52 -4.41 -9.19
C ALA A 43 1.41 -4.79 -10.38
N ALA A 44 0.97 -4.47 -11.60
CA ALA A 44 1.72 -4.75 -12.81
C ALA A 44 3.01 -3.90 -12.91
N THR A 45 2.93 -2.63 -12.51
CA THR A 45 4.04 -1.67 -12.65
C THR A 45 4.79 -1.44 -11.33
N GLY A 46 4.16 -1.60 -10.16
CA GLY A 46 4.72 -1.13 -8.89
C GLY A 46 6.06 -1.77 -8.49
N LYS A 47 6.37 -3.01 -8.94
CA LYS A 47 7.70 -3.62 -8.74
C LYS A 47 8.82 -2.81 -9.40
N GLY A 48 8.57 -2.25 -10.58
CA GLY A 48 9.53 -1.40 -11.29
C GLY A 48 9.61 0.03 -10.75
N HIS A 49 8.69 0.41 -9.86
CA HIS A 49 8.59 1.75 -9.27
C HIS A 49 8.94 1.79 -7.77
N LEU A 50 9.51 0.71 -7.24
CA LEU A 50 9.91 0.59 -5.83
C LEU A 50 8.73 0.84 -4.86
N THR A 51 7.52 0.46 -5.27
CA THR A 51 6.31 0.61 -4.43
C THR A 51 6.43 -0.19 -3.15
N ASP A 52 7.08 -1.35 -3.21
CA ASP A 52 7.39 -2.20 -2.07
C ASP A 52 8.34 -1.56 -1.08
N GLU A 53 9.42 -0.96 -1.56
CA GLU A 53 10.36 -0.23 -0.70
C GLU A 53 9.65 0.96 -0.03
N ALA A 54 8.86 1.72 -0.79
CA ALA A 54 8.13 2.87 -0.26
C ALA A 54 7.11 2.47 0.84
N ILE A 55 6.42 1.34 0.68
CA ILE A 55 5.51 0.80 1.70
C ILE A 55 6.29 0.32 2.93
N THR A 56 7.40 -0.39 2.71
CA THR A 56 8.23 -0.95 3.79
C THR A 56 8.84 0.16 4.65
N GLU A 57 9.40 1.18 4.00
CA GLU A 57 9.94 2.36 4.68
C GLU A 57 8.84 3.09 5.47
N ALA A 58 7.64 3.22 4.89
CA ALA A 58 6.51 3.88 5.52
C ALA A 58 6.00 3.19 6.80
N VAL A 59 6.03 1.86 6.87
CA VAL A 59 5.64 1.12 8.09
C VAL A 59 6.78 0.94 9.10
N GLY A 60 8.02 1.16 8.67
CA GLY A 60 9.23 1.03 9.49
C GLY A 60 9.59 -0.42 9.83
N ALA A 61 9.91 -0.68 11.11
CA ALA A 61 10.43 -1.97 11.60
C ALA A 61 9.34 -3.07 11.76
N THR A 62 8.35 -3.09 10.88
CA THR A 62 7.28 -4.10 10.85
C THR A 62 7.47 -4.94 9.60
N ASP A 63 7.35 -6.26 9.75
CA ASP A 63 7.42 -7.17 8.60
C ASP A 63 6.28 -6.91 7.62
N VAL A 64 6.59 -6.71 6.34
CA VAL A 64 5.59 -6.45 5.29
C VAL A 64 5.65 -7.55 4.24
N ASP A 65 4.52 -8.23 4.06
CA ASP A 65 4.30 -9.20 2.99
C ASP A 65 3.55 -8.53 1.84
N ILE A 66 4.23 -8.31 0.70
CA ILE A 66 3.65 -7.63 -0.46
C ILE A 66 3.22 -8.64 -1.52
N GLN A 67 1.91 -8.71 -1.74
CA GLN A 67 1.30 -9.56 -2.76
C GLN A 67 0.90 -8.76 -3.99
N TRP A 68 1.42 -9.18 -5.14
CA TRP A 68 1.19 -8.54 -6.43
C TRP A 68 0.12 -9.32 -7.20
N GLN A 69 -1.10 -8.79 -7.29
CA GLN A 69 -2.21 -9.41 -8.03
C GLN A 69 -2.58 -8.58 -9.27
N ALA A 70 -1.66 -8.54 -10.24
CA ALA A 70 -1.87 -7.87 -11.52
C ALA A 70 -3.06 -8.45 -12.31
N ASP A 71 -3.28 -9.76 -12.20
CA ASP A 71 -4.34 -10.48 -12.90
C ASP A 71 -5.74 -10.26 -12.32
N LYS A 72 -5.83 -9.74 -11.08
CA LYS A 72 -7.11 -9.40 -10.46
C LYS A 72 -7.45 -7.94 -10.68
N THR A 73 -8.32 -7.70 -11.65
CA THR A 73 -9.02 -6.43 -11.80
C THR A 73 -10.28 -6.41 -10.93
N LEU A 74 -10.40 -5.39 -10.08
CA LEU A 74 -11.59 -5.22 -9.25
C LEU A 74 -12.65 -4.41 -10.01
N PRO A 75 -13.94 -4.76 -9.90
CA PRO A 75 -15.00 -4.13 -10.70
C PRO A 75 -15.25 -2.65 -10.36
N LYS A 76 -14.75 -2.15 -9.21
CA LYS A 76 -14.95 -0.77 -8.75
C LYS A 76 -13.88 0.21 -9.24
N HIS A 77 -12.64 -0.23 -9.40
CA HIS A 77 -11.53 0.62 -9.84
C HIS A 77 -10.36 -0.26 -10.28
N PRO A 78 -9.63 0.11 -11.36
CA PRO A 78 -8.50 -0.68 -11.85
C PRO A 78 -7.37 -0.82 -10.83
N ASN A 79 -7.20 0.15 -9.93
CA ASN A 79 -6.15 0.17 -8.92
C ASN A 79 -6.73 0.18 -7.50
N ALA A 80 -6.39 -0.84 -6.72
CA ALA A 80 -6.75 -0.94 -5.31
C ALA A 80 -5.57 -1.49 -4.51
N MET A 81 -5.58 -1.23 -3.21
CA MET A 81 -4.68 -1.88 -2.26
C MET A 81 -5.45 -2.37 -1.04
N ASP A 82 -5.12 -3.57 -0.58
CA ASP A 82 -5.55 -4.08 0.72
C ASP A 82 -4.41 -4.06 1.70
N PHE A 83 -4.66 -3.54 2.89
CA PHE A 83 -3.80 -3.67 4.06
C PHE A 83 -4.44 -4.60 5.07
N ILE A 84 -3.68 -5.58 5.54
CA ILE A 84 -4.12 -6.56 6.52
C ILE A 84 -3.04 -6.66 7.60
N ALA A 85 -3.38 -6.28 8.84
CA ALA A 85 -2.50 -6.41 9.99
C ALA A 85 -2.75 -7.73 10.69
N PHE A 86 -1.69 -8.45 11.04
CA PHE A 86 -1.74 -9.72 11.76
C PHE A 86 -1.08 -9.60 13.12
N ASP A 87 -1.64 -10.30 14.11
CA ASP A 87 -1.06 -10.46 15.44
C ASP A 87 -0.05 -11.62 15.48
N LYS A 88 0.63 -11.82 16.61
CA LYS A 88 1.56 -12.93 16.85
C LYS A 88 0.94 -14.31 16.64
N GLN A 89 -0.38 -14.42 16.79
CA GLN A 89 -1.16 -15.64 16.55
C GLN A 89 -1.66 -15.76 15.10
N ASN A 90 -1.14 -14.93 14.18
CA ASN A 90 -1.58 -14.86 12.79
C ASN A 90 -3.07 -14.53 12.62
N LYS A 91 -3.67 -13.88 13.62
CA LYS A 91 -5.06 -13.41 13.60
C LYS A 91 -5.11 -12.01 13.00
N ILE A 92 -6.08 -11.76 12.13
CA ILE A 92 -6.30 -10.45 11.52
C ILE A 92 -6.75 -9.48 12.63
N ILE A 93 -5.92 -8.47 12.89
CA ILE A 93 -6.22 -7.36 13.80
C ILE A 93 -7.12 -6.36 13.09
N LYS A 94 -6.72 -5.97 11.88
CA LYS A 94 -7.39 -4.95 11.08
C LYS A 94 -7.21 -5.25 9.60
N LYS A 95 -8.27 -5.03 8.84
CA LYS A 95 -8.24 -5.05 7.37
C LYS A 95 -8.79 -3.74 6.85
N TRP A 96 -8.07 -3.11 5.94
CA TRP A 96 -8.49 -1.88 5.30
C TRP A 96 -8.20 -1.94 3.81
N ARG A 97 -9.21 -1.63 3.00
CA ARG A 97 -9.08 -1.55 1.55
C ARG A 97 -9.15 -0.09 1.14
N CYS A 98 -8.15 0.38 0.40
CA CYS A 98 -8.18 1.69 -0.24
C CYS A 98 -8.24 1.55 -1.77
N TYR A 99 -8.94 2.50 -2.38
CA TYR A 99 -9.06 2.66 -3.82
C TYR A 99 -8.65 4.11 -4.14
N ARG A 100 -7.99 4.31 -5.29
CA ARG A 100 -7.42 5.58 -5.82
C ARG A 100 -5.98 5.92 -5.38
N PHE A 101 -5.11 6.06 -6.39
CA PHE A 101 -3.73 6.57 -6.27
C PHE A 101 -3.45 7.70 -7.29
N GLY A 102 -4.50 8.33 -7.83
CA GLY A 102 -4.44 9.44 -8.76
C GLY A 102 -5.36 10.55 -8.28
N GLY A 103 -4.81 11.76 -8.15
CA GLY A 103 -5.58 12.94 -7.73
C GLY A 103 -6.66 13.28 -8.74
N ASP A 104 -7.85 13.50 -8.21
CA ASP A 104 -8.84 14.44 -8.74
C ASP A 104 -9.66 14.94 -7.55
N THR A 105 -9.10 15.99 -6.93
CA THR A 105 -9.71 17.29 -6.55
C THR A 105 -8.70 18.08 -5.74
#